data_AF-A0A1H7LQQ8-F1
#
_entry.id   AF-A0A1H7LQQ8-F1
#
_cell.length_a   1.000
_cell.length_b   1.000
_cell.length_c   1.000
_cell.angle_alpha   90.00
_cell.angle_beta   90.00
_cell.angle_gamma   90.00
#
_symmetry.space_group_name_H-M   'P 1'
#
loop_
_entity.id
_entity.type
_entity.pdbx_description
1 polymer ?
#
loop_
_entity_poly.entity_id
_entity_poly.type
_entity_poly.pdbx_seq_one_letter_code
_entity_poly.pdbx_strand_id
1 'polypeptide(L)'
;MLPPGRSLVLLPALGLFVGLAAPALAAACGNSADGFTAWKSAFAAEAAAAGVGQHGLAALAEAQYSSSTIAADRNQKSFRFTLEKFMQVRGADTIVAQGRKRRSRDAAFYDTLERQYGVPAGVLIAIHGMETGFGGFMGDTSVVSAIVTLTYDCRRSDFFRPHAIGALKLVDQGTITAQTKGARHGELGHTQFLPGNALAYGVDANGDGRVDFYNLTDAMASTANFLRQKGWQPGVSYQEGQPNFAVIQQWNAAGVYQKAIAIMAARIDSG
;
A
#
# COMPACT_ATOMS: atom_id res chain seq x y z
N MET A 1 49.04 -71.12 -28.69
CA MET A 1 49.21 -69.65 -28.76
C MET A 1 47.85 -69.02 -28.45
N LEU A 2 47.77 -68.27 -27.34
CA LEU A 2 46.56 -67.68 -26.75
C LEU A 2 46.18 -66.33 -27.40
N PRO A 3 44.93 -65.84 -27.24
CA PRO A 3 44.19 -65.00 -28.20
C PRO A 3 44.38 -63.47 -28.04
N PRO A 4 43.93 -62.66 -29.02
CA PRO A 4 43.99 -61.20 -28.93
C PRO A 4 42.90 -60.63 -27.99
N GLY A 5 43.33 -59.71 -27.12
CA GLY A 5 42.51 -59.05 -26.10
C GLY A 5 41.59 -57.96 -26.67
N ARG A 6 40.37 -57.90 -26.12
CA ARG A 6 39.37 -56.85 -26.35
C ARG A 6 39.64 -55.66 -25.45
N SER A 7 39.78 -54.46 -26.03
CA SER A 7 39.87 -53.19 -25.31
C SER A 7 38.50 -52.73 -24.82
N LEU A 8 38.36 -52.54 -23.51
CA LEU A 8 37.19 -51.93 -22.86
C LEU A 8 37.37 -50.40 -22.85
N VAL A 9 36.49 -49.66 -23.51
CA VAL A 9 36.45 -48.20 -23.45
C VAL A 9 35.54 -47.78 -22.30
N LEU A 10 36.11 -47.16 -21.26
CA LEU A 10 35.37 -46.54 -20.15
C LEU A 10 34.79 -45.19 -20.61
N LEU A 11 33.47 -45.02 -20.48
CA LEU A 11 32.77 -43.74 -20.59
C LEU A 11 32.80 -43.02 -19.22
N PRO A 12 33.10 -41.71 -19.14
CA PRO A 12 33.06 -40.98 -17.88
C PRO A 12 31.61 -40.67 -17.50
N ALA A 13 31.22 -41.05 -16.28
CA ALA A 13 29.91 -40.73 -15.70
C ALA A 13 29.89 -39.26 -15.27
N LEU A 14 29.15 -38.42 -16.00
CA LEU A 14 28.89 -37.03 -15.64
C LEU A 14 27.83 -37.02 -14.51
N GLY A 15 28.28 -36.83 -13.28
CA GLY A 15 27.40 -36.73 -12.10
C GLY A 15 26.60 -35.43 -12.13
N LEU A 16 25.30 -35.53 -12.45
CA LEU A 16 24.35 -34.43 -12.36
C LEU A 16 24.03 -34.16 -10.88
N PHE A 17 24.68 -33.17 -10.27
CA PHE A 17 24.30 -32.67 -8.95
C PHE A 17 22.98 -31.90 -9.09
N VAL A 18 21.86 -32.58 -8.86
CA VAL A 18 20.56 -31.94 -8.63
C VAL A 18 20.60 -31.34 -7.23
N GLY A 19 20.91 -30.05 -7.12
CA GLY A 19 20.76 -29.31 -5.87
C GLY A 19 19.29 -29.27 -5.47
N LEU A 20 18.93 -30.01 -4.43
CA LEU A 20 17.63 -29.90 -3.77
C LEU A 20 17.54 -28.50 -3.13
N ALA A 21 16.88 -27.56 -3.80
CA ALA A 21 16.52 -26.28 -3.19
C ALA A 21 15.54 -26.57 -2.04
N ALA A 22 16.00 -26.44 -0.80
CA ALA A 22 15.12 -26.49 0.36
C ALA A 22 14.08 -25.36 0.23
N PRO A 23 12.79 -25.63 0.47
CA PRO A 23 11.78 -24.58 0.45
C PRO A 23 12.13 -23.54 1.52
N ALA A 24 12.24 -22.27 1.11
CA ALA A 24 12.38 -21.18 2.05
C ALA A 24 11.10 -21.12 2.90
N LEU A 25 11.18 -21.55 4.16
CA LEU A 25 10.07 -21.45 5.10
C LEU A 25 9.88 -19.97 5.45
N ALA A 26 8.68 -19.45 5.22
CA ALA A 26 8.32 -18.09 5.62
C ALA A 26 8.46 -17.92 7.15
N ALA A 27 8.91 -16.74 7.58
CA ALA A 27 9.08 -16.46 9.01
C ALA A 27 7.75 -16.56 9.76
N ALA A 28 7.69 -17.40 10.81
CA ALA A 28 6.48 -17.64 11.58
C ALA A 28 6.00 -16.39 12.32
N CYS A 29 4.74 -16.01 12.14
CA CYS A 29 4.12 -14.86 12.78
C CYS A 29 4.03 -15.02 14.31
N GLY A 30 3.76 -13.92 15.02
CA GLY A 30 3.43 -13.94 16.45
C GLY A 30 2.45 -12.85 16.83
N ASN A 31 2.15 -12.70 18.13
CA ASN A 31 1.08 -11.80 18.60
C ASN A 31 1.50 -10.88 19.77
N SER A 32 2.77 -10.87 20.17
CA SER A 32 3.33 -10.06 21.25
C SER A 32 4.73 -9.54 20.91
N ALA A 33 5.21 -8.53 21.65
CA ALA A 33 6.53 -7.94 21.39
C ALA A 33 7.70 -8.93 21.55
N ASP A 34 7.55 -9.98 22.37
CA ASP A 34 8.65 -10.87 22.78
C ASP A 34 9.33 -11.58 21.60
N GLY A 35 8.57 -11.97 20.58
CA GLY A 35 9.09 -12.67 19.40
C GLY A 35 9.48 -11.75 18.24
N PHE A 36 9.22 -10.44 18.36
CA PHE A 36 9.34 -9.53 17.22
C PHE A 36 10.78 -9.40 16.72
N THR A 37 11.76 -9.23 17.61
CA THR A 37 13.17 -9.07 17.22
C THR A 37 13.70 -10.31 16.50
N ALA A 38 13.44 -11.51 17.02
CA ALA A 38 13.83 -12.76 16.38
C ALA A 38 13.16 -12.94 15.02
N TRP A 39 11.85 -12.62 14.94
CA TRP A 39 11.10 -12.68 13.70
C TRP A 39 11.66 -11.73 12.64
N LYS A 40 11.99 -10.47 12.98
CA LYS A 40 12.59 -9.53 12.01
C LYS A 40 13.89 -10.07 11.42
N SER A 41 14.72 -10.72 12.23
CA SER A 41 15.95 -11.34 11.76
C SER A 41 15.68 -12.47 10.76
N ALA A 42 14.62 -13.27 10.98
CA ALA A 42 14.23 -14.31 10.03
C ALA A 42 13.60 -13.70 8.75
N PHE A 43 12.75 -12.69 8.91
CA PHE A 43 12.11 -11.97 7.81
C PHE A 43 13.11 -11.22 6.92
N ALA A 44 14.27 -10.83 7.45
CA ALA A 44 15.33 -10.18 6.68
C ALA A 44 15.80 -11.02 5.48
N ALA A 45 15.87 -12.34 5.61
CA ALA A 45 16.24 -13.23 4.50
C ALA A 45 15.18 -13.21 3.39
N GLU A 46 13.89 -13.21 3.78
CA GLU A 46 12.77 -13.11 2.84
C GLU A 46 12.73 -11.74 2.15
N ALA A 47 12.92 -10.65 2.91
CA ALA A 47 13.00 -9.30 2.38
C ALA A 47 14.16 -9.15 1.38
N ALA A 48 15.34 -9.67 1.72
CA ALA A 48 16.50 -9.67 0.83
C ALA A 48 16.24 -10.48 -0.44
N ALA A 49 15.63 -11.68 -0.33
CA ALA A 49 15.24 -12.49 -1.47
C ALA A 49 14.19 -11.79 -2.36
N ALA A 50 13.34 -10.94 -1.78
CA ALA A 50 12.41 -10.09 -2.50
C ALA A 50 13.07 -8.84 -3.12
N GLY A 51 14.38 -8.63 -2.96
CA GLY A 51 15.14 -7.54 -3.54
C GLY A 51 15.21 -6.28 -2.68
N VAL A 52 15.02 -6.39 -1.36
CA VAL A 52 15.32 -5.30 -0.41
C VAL A 52 16.84 -5.19 -0.25
N GLY A 53 17.36 -3.97 -0.38
CA GLY A 53 18.76 -3.60 -0.26
C GLY A 53 19.20 -3.26 1.16
N GLN A 54 20.42 -2.71 1.27
CA GLN A 54 21.06 -2.48 2.57
C GLN A 54 20.32 -1.47 3.44
N HIS A 55 19.81 -0.37 2.87
CA HIS A 55 19.12 0.66 3.64
C HIS A 55 17.77 0.15 4.17
N GLY A 56 17.03 -0.58 3.34
CA GLY A 56 15.79 -1.25 3.75
C GLY A 56 16.04 -2.29 4.83
N LEU A 57 17.07 -3.14 4.70
CA LEU A 57 17.41 -4.12 5.73
C LEU A 57 17.86 -3.47 7.05
N ALA A 58 18.59 -2.35 7.00
CA ALA A 58 18.92 -1.56 8.18
C ALA A 58 17.66 -0.99 8.86
N ALA A 59 16.73 -0.42 8.07
CA ALA A 59 15.46 0.06 8.59
C ALA A 59 14.60 -1.06 9.21
N LEU A 60 14.63 -2.27 8.64
CA LEU A 60 14.00 -3.45 9.24
C LEU A 60 14.65 -3.78 10.60
N ALA A 61 15.98 -3.80 10.68
CA ALA A 61 16.69 -4.05 11.93
C ALA A 61 16.33 -3.02 13.02
N GLU A 62 16.12 -1.76 12.64
CA GLU A 62 15.74 -0.66 13.54
C GLU A 62 14.25 -0.62 13.93
N ALA A 63 13.37 -1.21 13.11
CA ALA A 63 11.91 -1.17 13.32
C ALA A 63 11.50 -1.61 14.73
N GLN A 64 10.60 -0.87 15.38
CA GLN A 64 10.16 -1.18 16.74
C GLN A 64 8.73 -1.74 16.75
N TYR A 65 8.45 -2.64 17.70
CA TYR A 65 7.10 -3.19 17.83
C TYR A 65 6.12 -2.08 18.24
N SER A 66 5.05 -1.90 17.46
CA SER A 66 4.08 -0.82 17.67
C SER A 66 2.79 -1.34 18.33
N SER A 67 2.73 -1.26 19.66
CA SER A 67 1.52 -1.61 20.41
C SER A 67 0.32 -0.74 20.05
N SER A 68 0.55 0.54 19.71
CA SER A 68 -0.51 1.46 19.27
C SER A 68 -1.10 1.08 17.91
N THR A 69 -0.26 0.59 16.98
CA THR A 69 -0.70 0.02 15.70
C THR A 69 -1.58 -1.20 15.92
N ILE A 70 -1.15 -2.15 16.76
CA ILE A 70 -1.93 -3.35 17.07
C ILE A 70 -3.28 -2.98 17.72
N ALA A 71 -3.27 -2.03 18.66
CA ALA A 71 -4.50 -1.58 19.30
C ALA A 71 -5.47 -0.93 18.30
N ALA A 72 -4.96 -0.14 17.34
CA ALA A 72 -5.78 0.48 16.30
C ALA A 72 -6.36 -0.55 15.33
N ASP A 73 -5.53 -1.47 14.84
CA ASP A 73 -5.91 -2.49 13.86
C ASP A 73 -6.98 -3.45 14.40
N ARG A 74 -6.94 -3.74 15.71
CA ARG A 74 -7.95 -4.56 16.39
C ARG A 74 -9.23 -3.78 16.76
N ASN A 75 -9.23 -2.44 16.67
CA ASN A 75 -10.33 -1.57 17.13
C ASN A 75 -11.05 -0.81 15.99
N GLN A 76 -11.49 -1.52 14.96
CA GLN A 76 -12.17 -0.93 13.78
C GLN A 76 -13.70 -0.83 13.94
N LYS A 77 -14.18 -0.19 15.02
CA LYS A 77 -15.62 -0.16 15.36
C LYS A 77 -16.48 0.69 14.41
N SER A 78 -15.92 1.73 13.79
CA SER A 78 -16.67 2.69 12.95
C SER A 78 -17.27 2.05 11.69
N PHE A 79 -16.69 0.95 11.19
CA PHE A 79 -17.23 0.23 10.03
C PHE A 79 -18.53 -0.52 10.32
N ARG A 80 -18.97 -0.56 11.58
CA ARG A 80 -20.25 -1.17 12.00
C ARG A 80 -21.40 -0.15 12.05
N PHE A 81 -21.14 1.12 11.79
CA PHE A 81 -22.18 2.16 11.76
C PHE A 81 -23.10 2.00 10.55
N THR A 82 -24.31 2.57 10.65
CA THR A 82 -25.14 2.84 9.47
C THR A 82 -24.41 3.84 8.56
N LEU A 83 -24.74 3.85 7.27
CA LEU A 83 -24.12 4.78 6.31
C LEU A 83 -24.30 6.25 6.74
N GLU A 84 -25.51 6.62 7.13
CA GLU A 84 -25.82 7.97 7.63
C GLU A 84 -24.93 8.35 8.82
N LYS A 85 -24.85 7.46 9.82
CA LYS A 85 -24.02 7.71 11.00
C LYS A 85 -22.54 7.78 10.64
N PHE A 86 -22.08 6.92 9.75
CA PHE A 86 -20.71 6.93 9.26
C PHE A 86 -20.37 8.26 8.57
N MET A 87 -21.21 8.71 7.63
CA MET A 87 -21.02 9.99 6.93
C MET A 87 -21.06 11.18 7.88
N GLN A 88 -21.95 11.18 8.87
CA GLN A 88 -22.02 12.22 9.91
C GLN A 88 -20.70 12.28 10.71
N VAL A 89 -20.23 11.14 11.23
CA VAL A 89 -19.01 11.05 12.05
C VAL A 89 -17.77 11.42 11.24
N ARG A 90 -17.74 11.08 9.95
CA ARG A 90 -16.63 11.44 9.04
C ARG A 90 -16.72 12.87 8.52
N GLY A 91 -17.74 13.64 8.89
CA GLY A 91 -17.88 15.03 8.47
C GLY A 91 -18.12 15.18 6.97
N ALA A 92 -18.92 14.30 6.36
CA ALA A 92 -19.11 14.24 4.91
C ALA A 92 -19.53 15.58 4.30
N ASP A 93 -20.44 16.33 4.94
CA ASP A 93 -20.86 17.65 4.45
C ASP A 93 -19.73 18.67 4.46
N THR A 94 -18.85 18.60 5.45
CA THR A 94 -17.65 19.44 5.52
C THR A 94 -16.67 19.08 4.40
N ILE A 95 -16.45 17.79 4.18
CA ILE A 95 -15.61 17.29 3.07
C ILE A 95 -16.17 17.75 1.73
N VAL A 96 -17.48 17.65 1.49
CA VAL A 96 -18.11 18.11 0.24
C VAL A 96 -17.93 19.62 0.06
N ALA A 97 -18.23 20.42 1.09
CA ALA A 97 -18.12 21.88 1.01
C ALA A 97 -16.67 22.34 0.75
N GLN A 98 -15.70 21.73 1.43
CA GLN A 98 -14.29 22.03 1.18
C GLN A 98 -13.82 21.48 -0.18
N GLY A 99 -14.33 20.31 -0.57
CA GLY A 99 -14.00 19.67 -1.83
C GLY A 99 -14.37 20.52 -3.04
N ARG A 100 -15.58 21.11 -3.04
CA ARG A 100 -16.00 22.06 -4.08
C ARG A 100 -15.08 23.28 -4.19
N LYS A 101 -14.69 23.86 -3.04
CA LYS A 101 -13.75 25.00 -3.00
C LYS A 101 -12.37 24.63 -3.55
N ARG A 102 -11.88 23.42 -3.24
CA ARG A 102 -10.60 22.92 -3.76
C ARG A 102 -10.67 22.66 -5.24
N ARG A 103 -11.75 22.03 -5.70
CA ARG A 103 -12.00 21.77 -7.13
C ARG A 103 -12.03 23.06 -7.94
N SER A 104 -12.74 24.09 -7.45
CA SER A 104 -12.85 25.36 -8.17
C SER A 104 -11.55 26.17 -8.16
N ARG A 105 -10.83 26.19 -7.03
CA ARG A 105 -9.55 26.89 -6.92
C ARG A 105 -8.48 26.27 -7.81
N ASP A 106 -8.40 24.95 -7.84
CA ASP A 106 -7.33 24.20 -8.50
C ASP A 106 -7.88 23.43 -9.72
N ALA A 107 -8.80 24.04 -10.48
CA ALA A 107 -9.57 23.36 -11.52
C ALA A 107 -8.69 22.72 -12.60
N ALA A 108 -7.72 23.46 -13.13
CA ALA A 108 -6.82 22.96 -14.17
C ALA A 108 -5.98 21.75 -13.71
N PHE A 109 -5.62 21.69 -12.43
CA PHE A 109 -4.90 20.56 -11.85
C PHE A 109 -5.77 19.30 -11.87
N TYR A 110 -6.98 19.37 -11.33
CA TYR A 110 -7.90 18.24 -11.32
C TYR A 110 -8.37 17.83 -12.73
N ASP A 111 -8.62 18.79 -13.62
CA ASP A 111 -8.97 18.52 -15.02
C ASP A 111 -7.85 17.75 -15.74
N THR A 112 -6.59 18.04 -15.40
CA THR A 112 -5.44 17.34 -15.97
C THR A 112 -5.38 15.89 -15.51
N LEU A 113 -5.55 15.65 -14.20
CA LEU A 113 -5.63 14.30 -13.66
C LEU A 113 -6.80 13.50 -14.26
N GLU A 114 -7.97 14.12 -14.36
CA GLU A 114 -9.16 13.48 -14.94
C GLU A 114 -8.95 13.14 -16.42
N ARG A 115 -8.37 14.04 -17.23
CA ARG A 115 -8.03 13.73 -18.63
C ARG A 115 -7.02 12.60 -18.75
N GLN A 116 -6.02 12.55 -17.87
CA GLN A 116 -4.94 11.57 -17.94
C GLN A 116 -5.38 10.18 -17.49
N TYR A 117 -6.14 10.10 -16.39
CA TYR A 117 -6.48 8.83 -15.74
C TYR A 117 -7.94 8.42 -15.92
N GLY A 118 -8.82 9.33 -16.34
CA GLY A 118 -10.26 9.10 -16.48
C GLY A 118 -11.01 8.99 -15.14
N VAL A 119 -10.34 9.32 -14.03
CA VAL A 119 -10.92 9.34 -12.68
C VAL A 119 -11.45 10.74 -12.38
N PRO A 120 -12.75 10.91 -12.11
CA PRO A 120 -13.33 12.21 -11.82
C PRO A 120 -12.70 12.88 -10.60
N ALA A 121 -12.55 14.19 -10.68
CA ALA A 121 -11.94 14.99 -9.61
C ALA A 121 -12.61 14.76 -8.24
N GLY A 122 -13.95 14.71 -8.19
CA GLY A 122 -14.69 14.47 -6.97
C GLY A 122 -14.30 13.18 -6.25
N VAL A 123 -13.91 12.12 -6.97
CA VAL A 123 -13.45 10.85 -6.39
C VAL A 123 -12.12 11.04 -5.66
N LEU A 124 -11.15 11.69 -6.31
CA LEU A 124 -9.83 11.96 -5.72
C LEU A 124 -9.96 12.88 -4.49
N ILE A 125 -10.78 13.92 -4.60
CA ILE A 125 -11.02 14.89 -3.53
C ILE A 125 -11.76 14.23 -2.36
N ALA A 126 -12.76 13.38 -2.62
CA ALA A 126 -13.49 12.65 -1.57
C ALA A 126 -12.55 11.70 -0.81
N ILE A 127 -11.69 10.96 -1.51
CA ILE A 127 -10.66 10.13 -0.89
C ILE A 127 -9.74 11.00 -0.03
N HIS A 128 -9.16 12.06 -0.58
CA HIS A 128 -8.24 12.93 0.15
C HIS A 128 -8.87 13.55 1.42
N GLY A 129 -10.12 14.00 1.34
CA GLY A 129 -10.87 14.51 2.48
C GLY A 129 -11.14 13.45 3.53
N MET A 130 -11.52 12.24 3.12
CA MET A 130 -11.76 11.13 4.03
C MET A 130 -10.50 10.66 4.73
N GLU A 131 -9.40 10.51 4.00
CA GLU A 131 -8.17 9.91 4.52
C GLU A 131 -7.48 10.82 5.54
N THR A 132 -7.34 12.11 5.24
CA THR A 132 -6.47 13.01 6.03
C THR A 132 -7.06 14.38 6.32
N GLY A 133 -8.33 14.61 5.97
CA GLY A 133 -8.90 15.95 6.03
C GLY A 133 -8.15 16.91 5.11
N PHE A 134 -7.82 16.45 3.90
CA PHE A 134 -7.04 17.20 2.91
C PHE A 134 -5.60 17.53 3.32
N GLY A 135 -4.94 16.59 3.99
CA GLY A 135 -3.58 16.73 4.51
C GLY A 135 -3.49 17.42 5.88
N GLY A 136 -4.61 17.65 6.56
CA GLY A 136 -4.63 18.23 7.90
C GLY A 136 -3.97 17.34 8.96
N PHE A 137 -4.13 16.02 8.85
CA PHE A 137 -3.39 15.05 9.66
C PHE A 137 -3.09 13.80 8.84
N MET A 138 -1.80 13.52 8.61
CA MET A 138 -1.33 12.35 7.85
C MET A 138 -0.75 11.24 8.75
N GLY A 139 -0.83 11.41 10.07
CA GLY A 139 -0.32 10.48 11.07
C GLY A 139 1.03 10.87 11.66
N ASP A 140 1.38 10.18 12.74
CA ASP A 140 2.53 10.43 13.63
C ASP A 140 3.32 9.13 13.95
N THR A 141 2.94 8.03 13.30
CA THR A 141 3.46 6.69 13.53
C THR A 141 4.56 6.36 12.52
N SER A 142 5.67 5.72 12.93
CA SER A 142 6.70 5.27 11.97
C SER A 142 6.10 4.26 11.00
N VAL A 143 6.15 4.57 9.71
CA VAL A 143 5.57 3.72 8.65
C VAL A 143 6.19 2.33 8.66
N VAL A 144 7.52 2.26 8.68
CA VAL A 144 8.26 1.00 8.69
C VAL A 144 7.90 0.19 9.94
N SER A 145 7.93 0.81 11.12
CA SER A 145 7.61 0.11 12.37
C SER A 145 6.16 -0.42 12.38
N ALA A 146 5.19 0.37 11.93
CA ALA A 146 3.79 -0.02 11.87
C ALA A 146 3.56 -1.21 10.92
N ILE A 147 4.04 -1.11 9.67
CA ILE A 147 3.77 -2.13 8.66
C ILE A 147 4.50 -3.44 8.96
N VAL A 148 5.71 -3.37 9.51
CA VAL A 148 6.49 -4.53 9.95
C VAL A 148 5.82 -5.18 11.16
N THR A 149 5.30 -4.39 12.11
CA THR A 149 4.51 -4.91 13.24
C THR A 149 3.26 -5.66 12.77
N LEU A 150 2.53 -5.12 11.79
CA LEU A 150 1.33 -5.77 11.26
C LEU A 150 1.63 -7.00 10.40
N THR A 151 2.79 -7.02 9.74
CA THR A 151 3.26 -8.21 9.02
C THR A 151 3.66 -9.32 9.98
N TYR A 152 4.15 -8.98 11.17
CA TYR A 152 4.43 -9.95 12.21
C TYR A 152 3.16 -10.50 12.89
N ASP A 153 2.10 -9.69 13.03
CA ASP A 153 0.84 -10.10 13.68
C ASP A 153 0.12 -11.22 12.91
N CYS A 154 -0.13 -12.36 13.57
CA CYS A 154 -0.71 -13.55 12.91
C CYS A 154 -2.10 -13.34 12.32
N ARG A 155 -2.83 -12.29 12.72
CA ARG A 155 -4.20 -12.08 12.26
C ARG A 155 -4.29 -11.74 10.77
N ARG A 156 -3.30 -11.00 10.25
CA ARG A 156 -3.30 -10.46 8.87
C ARG A 156 -1.91 -10.43 8.23
N SER A 157 -0.98 -11.24 8.73
CA SER A 157 0.43 -11.28 8.28
C SER A 157 0.57 -11.29 6.76
N ASP A 158 -0.12 -12.19 6.06
CA ASP A 158 0.00 -12.35 4.60
C ASP A 158 -0.49 -11.13 3.81
N PHE A 159 -1.51 -10.43 4.31
CA PHE A 159 -1.99 -9.19 3.70
C PHE A 159 -0.94 -8.08 3.78
N PHE A 160 -0.26 -7.95 4.92
CA PHE A 160 0.70 -6.87 5.15
C PHE A 160 2.11 -7.18 4.64
N ARG A 161 2.45 -8.46 4.44
CA ARG A 161 3.75 -8.91 3.92
C ARG A 161 4.22 -8.19 2.64
N PRO A 162 3.42 -8.08 1.55
CA PRO A 162 3.84 -7.31 0.39
C PRO A 162 4.02 -5.82 0.69
N HIS A 163 3.31 -5.28 1.69
CA HIS A 163 3.45 -3.88 2.10
C HIS A 163 4.68 -3.64 2.98
N ALA A 164 5.08 -4.59 3.83
CA ALA A 164 6.38 -4.49 4.52
C ALA A 164 7.53 -4.53 3.53
N ILE A 165 7.54 -5.48 2.59
CA ILE A 165 8.54 -5.51 1.51
C ILE A 165 8.52 -4.20 0.73
N GLY A 166 7.33 -3.69 0.40
CA GLY A 166 7.15 -2.41 -0.27
C GLY A 166 7.78 -1.24 0.48
N ALA A 167 7.54 -1.13 1.79
CA ALA A 167 8.09 -0.08 2.63
C ALA A 167 9.62 -0.13 2.67
N LEU A 168 10.21 -1.31 2.82
CA LEU A 168 11.67 -1.45 2.88
C LEU A 168 12.32 -1.09 1.53
N LYS A 169 11.70 -1.44 0.40
CA LYS A 169 12.16 -1.01 -0.93
C LYS A 169 12.03 0.49 -1.13
N LEU A 170 10.97 1.11 -0.61
CA LEU A 170 10.83 2.58 -0.64
C LEU A 170 11.92 3.26 0.20
N VAL A 171 12.42 2.61 1.26
CA VAL A 171 13.61 3.08 2.00
C VAL A 171 14.87 2.97 1.12
N ASP A 172 15.06 1.86 0.42
CA ASP A 172 16.20 1.72 -0.50
C ASP A 172 16.20 2.78 -1.61
N GLN A 173 15.01 3.15 -2.11
CA GLN A 173 14.83 4.21 -3.11
C GLN A 173 15.03 5.62 -2.55
N GLY A 174 15.08 5.79 -1.23
CA GLY A 174 15.14 7.10 -0.58
C GLY A 174 13.81 7.86 -0.59
N THR A 175 12.72 7.22 -0.97
CA THR A 175 11.36 7.79 -0.96
C THR A 175 10.84 7.97 0.46
N ILE A 176 11.17 7.03 1.36
CA ILE A 176 10.90 7.15 2.80
C ILE A 176 12.14 6.78 3.60
N THR A 177 12.12 7.07 4.90
CA THR A 177 13.14 6.67 5.88
C THR A 177 12.49 5.83 6.99
N ALA A 178 13.29 5.21 7.86
CA ALA A 178 12.76 4.51 9.04
C ALA A 178 11.94 5.44 9.96
N GLN A 179 12.23 6.76 9.91
CA GLN A 179 11.61 7.80 10.72
C GLN A 179 10.38 8.43 10.05
N THR A 180 10.13 8.17 8.76
CA THR A 180 8.97 8.71 8.02
C THR A 180 7.66 8.35 8.73
N LYS A 181 6.78 9.35 8.88
CA LYS A 181 5.56 9.28 9.67
C LYS A 181 4.32 9.12 8.82
N GLY A 182 3.46 8.16 9.15
CA GLY A 182 2.20 7.89 8.47
C GLY A 182 1.11 7.52 9.47
N ALA A 183 -0.03 7.00 8.98
CA ALA A 183 -1.07 6.54 9.88
C ALA A 183 -0.71 5.22 10.57
N ARG A 184 -1.63 4.81 11.45
CA ARG A 184 -1.40 3.76 12.42
C ARG A 184 -1.14 2.39 11.78
N HIS A 185 -1.56 2.12 10.54
CA HIS A 185 -1.25 0.86 9.85
C HIS A 185 -0.08 0.99 8.85
N GLY A 186 0.66 2.10 8.90
CA GLY A 186 1.80 2.34 8.02
C GLY A 186 1.41 2.91 6.67
N GLU A 187 0.23 3.51 6.56
CA GLU A 187 -0.21 4.20 5.36
C GLU A 187 0.52 5.55 5.15
N LEU A 188 0.79 5.90 3.89
CA LEU A 188 1.62 7.03 3.48
C LEU A 188 0.79 8.27 3.09
N GLY A 189 1.11 9.40 3.71
CA GLY A 189 0.86 10.74 3.16
C GLY A 189 -0.61 11.12 2.95
N HIS A 190 -0.85 11.96 1.95
CA HIS A 190 -2.14 12.64 1.73
C HIS A 190 -3.34 11.69 1.61
N THR A 191 -3.15 10.55 0.95
CA THR A 191 -4.22 9.58 0.70
C THR A 191 -3.99 8.25 1.41
N GLN A 192 -3.06 8.18 2.35
CA GLN A 192 -2.91 6.98 3.19
C GLN A 192 -2.70 5.71 2.32
N PHE A 193 -1.73 5.78 1.42
CA PHE A 193 -1.34 4.65 0.58
C PHE A 193 -0.62 3.57 1.38
N LEU A 194 -1.03 2.32 1.27
CA LEU A 194 -0.22 1.22 1.80
C LEU A 194 1.11 1.14 1.02
N PRO A 195 2.27 0.91 1.68
CA PRO A 195 3.58 1.04 1.03
C PRO A 195 3.81 0.13 -0.18
N GLY A 196 3.25 -1.09 -0.17
CA GLY A 196 3.30 -1.96 -1.36
C GLY A 196 2.51 -1.41 -2.56
N ASN A 197 1.40 -0.72 -2.31
CA ASN A 197 0.67 -0.02 -3.36
C ASN A 197 1.45 1.24 -3.80
N ALA A 198 2.09 1.95 -2.86
CA ALA A 198 2.90 3.12 -3.18
C ALA A 198 4.07 2.74 -4.11
N LEU A 199 4.74 1.63 -3.83
CA LEU A 199 5.80 1.10 -4.68
C LEU A 199 5.29 0.70 -6.08
N ALA A 200 4.08 0.15 -6.18
CA ALA A 200 3.54 -0.35 -7.44
C ALA A 200 2.87 0.73 -8.32
N TYR A 201 2.30 1.76 -7.70
CA TYR A 201 1.40 2.71 -8.37
C TYR A 201 1.81 4.18 -8.18
N GLY A 202 2.90 4.45 -7.47
CA GLY A 202 3.45 5.78 -7.28
C GLY A 202 3.82 6.47 -8.60
N VAL A 203 3.53 7.76 -8.70
CA VAL A 203 3.83 8.61 -9.85
C VAL A 203 4.52 9.88 -9.36
N ASP A 204 5.70 10.16 -9.90
CA ASP A 204 6.36 11.47 -9.81
C ASP A 204 5.65 12.38 -10.81
N ALA A 205 4.70 13.16 -10.31
CA ALA A 205 3.84 14.00 -11.13
C ALA A 205 4.29 15.46 -11.10
N ASN A 206 5.17 15.83 -10.18
CA ASN A 206 5.79 17.15 -10.13
C ASN A 206 7.10 17.23 -10.96
N GLY A 207 7.66 16.09 -11.37
CA GLY A 207 8.82 15.97 -12.25
C GLY A 207 10.17 16.19 -11.56
N ASP A 208 10.25 16.06 -10.23
CA ASP A 208 11.48 16.29 -9.46
C ASP A 208 12.41 15.06 -9.36
N GLY A 209 12.00 13.95 -9.96
CA GLY A 209 12.73 12.68 -9.99
C GLY A 209 12.41 11.77 -8.80
N ARG A 210 11.45 12.12 -7.94
CA ARG A 210 11.06 11.34 -6.77
C ARG A 210 9.54 11.25 -6.65
N VAL A 211 9.05 10.13 -6.13
CA VAL A 211 7.63 9.98 -5.79
C VAL A 211 7.47 10.35 -4.32
N ASP A 212 6.83 11.48 -4.00
CA ASP A 212 6.57 11.89 -2.61
C ASP A 212 5.07 11.88 -2.28
N PHE A 213 4.62 10.90 -1.47
CA PHE A 213 3.21 10.82 -1.04
C PHE A 213 2.79 11.94 -0.06
N TYR A 214 3.73 12.73 0.44
CA TYR A 214 3.49 13.94 1.23
C TYR A 214 3.41 15.19 0.34
N ASN A 215 3.77 15.07 -0.94
CA ASN A 215 3.46 16.05 -1.96
C ASN A 215 2.03 15.81 -2.50
N LEU A 216 1.24 16.89 -2.58
CA LEU A 216 -0.15 16.79 -3.02
C LEU A 216 -0.27 16.31 -4.48
N THR A 217 0.59 16.80 -5.36
CA THR A 217 0.55 16.49 -6.80
C THR A 217 0.79 15.01 -7.04
N ASP A 218 1.88 14.49 -6.47
CA ASP A 218 2.23 13.07 -6.57
C ASP A 218 1.19 12.17 -5.92
N ALA A 219 0.68 12.54 -4.75
CA ALA A 219 -0.33 11.74 -4.06
C ALA A 219 -1.64 11.64 -4.86
N MET A 220 -2.12 12.74 -5.44
CA MET A 220 -3.35 12.72 -6.25
C MET A 220 -3.14 11.95 -7.55
N ALA A 221 -2.01 12.16 -8.23
CA ALA A 221 -1.68 11.43 -9.46
C ALA A 221 -1.53 9.92 -9.20
N SER A 222 -0.83 9.54 -8.13
CA SER A 222 -0.68 8.14 -7.70
C SER A 222 -2.01 7.50 -7.34
N THR A 223 -2.92 8.25 -6.69
CA THR A 223 -4.28 7.77 -6.37
C THR A 223 -5.09 7.54 -7.64
N ALA A 224 -5.05 8.47 -8.60
CA ALA A 224 -5.70 8.32 -9.89
C ALA A 224 -5.12 7.14 -10.69
N ASN A 225 -3.80 7.00 -10.71
CA ASN A 225 -3.08 5.90 -11.35
C ASN A 225 -3.47 4.54 -10.74
N PHE A 226 -3.53 4.45 -9.41
CA PHE A 226 -3.98 3.24 -8.72
C PHE A 226 -5.38 2.83 -9.15
N LEU A 227 -6.36 3.74 -9.11
CA LEU A 227 -7.72 3.42 -9.51
C LEU A 227 -7.77 2.98 -10.98
N ARG A 228 -7.04 3.69 -11.86
CA ARG A 228 -6.91 3.36 -13.27
C ARG A 228 -6.36 1.95 -13.50
N GLN A 229 -5.26 1.61 -12.83
CA GLN A 229 -4.61 0.30 -12.93
C GLN A 229 -5.42 -0.82 -12.26
N LYS A 230 -6.29 -0.48 -11.29
CA LYS A 230 -7.25 -1.40 -10.67
C LYS A 230 -8.52 -1.62 -11.50
N GLY A 231 -8.59 -1.05 -12.70
CA GLY A 231 -9.66 -1.32 -13.66
C GLY A 231 -10.70 -0.21 -13.76
N TRP A 232 -10.42 1.00 -13.27
CA TRP A 232 -11.32 2.14 -13.47
C TRP A 232 -11.55 2.40 -14.96
N GLN A 233 -12.82 2.53 -15.36
CA GLN A 233 -13.26 2.76 -16.73
C GLN A 233 -13.74 4.22 -16.88
N PRO A 234 -13.14 5.05 -17.76
CA PRO A 234 -13.52 6.46 -17.89
C PRO A 234 -14.95 6.57 -18.41
N GLY A 235 -15.71 7.52 -17.87
CA GLY A 235 -17.11 7.74 -18.25
C GLY A 235 -18.10 6.70 -17.70
N VAL A 236 -17.65 5.66 -17.00
CA VAL A 236 -18.53 4.68 -16.37
C VAL A 236 -18.90 5.13 -14.95
N SER A 237 -20.15 4.89 -14.55
CA SER A 237 -20.62 5.31 -13.23
C SER A 237 -19.90 4.57 -12.10
N TYR A 238 -19.70 5.28 -11.00
CA TYR A 238 -19.05 4.81 -9.77
C TYR A 238 -20.02 4.74 -8.57
N GLN A 239 -21.32 4.84 -8.82
CA GLN A 239 -22.35 4.69 -7.77
C GLN A 239 -22.58 3.21 -7.43
N GLU A 240 -23.19 2.94 -6.27
CA GLU A 240 -23.42 1.57 -5.80
C GLU A 240 -24.05 0.68 -6.88
N GLY A 241 -23.46 -0.50 -7.11
CA GLY A 241 -23.87 -1.45 -8.14
C GLY A 241 -23.30 -1.21 -9.54
N GLN A 242 -22.51 -0.14 -9.74
CA GLN A 242 -21.91 0.19 -11.04
C GLN A 242 -20.44 -0.29 -11.13
N PRO A 243 -19.88 -0.48 -12.34
CA PRO A 243 -18.56 -1.07 -12.51
C PRO A 243 -17.44 -0.36 -11.75
N ASN A 244 -17.41 0.98 -11.76
CA ASN A 244 -16.35 1.72 -11.05
C ASN A 244 -16.52 1.72 -9.53
N PHE A 245 -17.70 1.37 -9.00
CA PHE A 245 -17.88 1.20 -7.56
C PHE A 245 -17.06 0.00 -7.03
N ALA A 246 -16.95 -1.07 -7.81
CA ALA A 246 -16.10 -2.22 -7.48
C ALA A 246 -14.60 -1.86 -7.48
N VAL A 247 -14.21 -0.81 -8.21
CA VAL A 247 -12.83 -0.30 -8.20
C VAL A 247 -12.56 0.50 -6.92
N ILE A 248 -13.54 1.25 -6.40
CA ILE A 248 -13.43 1.94 -5.09
C ILE A 248 -13.19 0.92 -3.96
N GLN A 249 -13.73 -0.30 -4.06
CA GLN A 249 -13.44 -1.37 -3.10
C GLN A 249 -11.96 -1.75 -3.00
N GLN A 250 -11.20 -1.57 -4.09
CA GLN A 250 -9.75 -1.82 -4.08
C GLN A 250 -9.01 -0.81 -3.20
N TRP A 251 -9.59 0.36 -2.98
CA TRP A 251 -9.07 1.38 -2.07
C TRP A 251 -9.39 1.05 -0.61
N ASN A 252 -10.66 0.75 -0.31
CA ASN A 252 -11.09 0.37 1.03
C ASN A 252 -12.18 -0.71 0.97
N ALA A 253 -11.98 -1.82 1.69
CA ALA A 253 -12.87 -2.97 1.66
C ALA A 253 -14.22 -2.75 2.39
N ALA A 254 -14.34 -1.70 3.22
CA ALA A 254 -15.57 -1.45 3.97
C ALA A 254 -16.65 -0.81 3.08
N GLY A 255 -17.82 -1.46 2.97
CA GLY A 255 -18.92 -0.99 2.12
C GLY A 255 -19.42 0.42 2.47
N VAL A 256 -19.51 0.77 3.77
CA VAL A 256 -19.89 2.14 4.18
C VAL A 256 -18.87 3.20 3.73
N TYR A 257 -17.60 2.83 3.62
CA TYR A 257 -16.53 3.71 3.14
C TYR A 257 -16.69 3.98 1.63
N GLN A 258 -16.90 2.90 0.86
CA GLN A 258 -17.08 2.97 -0.59
C GLN A 258 -18.29 3.84 -0.96
N LYS A 259 -19.42 3.61 -0.29
CA LYS A 259 -20.65 4.41 -0.47
C LYS A 259 -20.43 5.87 -0.12
N ALA A 260 -19.73 6.15 0.98
CA ALA A 260 -19.43 7.52 1.37
C ALA A 260 -18.56 8.24 0.32
N ILE A 261 -17.52 7.60 -0.22
CA ILE A 261 -16.73 8.15 -1.34
C ILE A 261 -17.64 8.46 -2.53
N ALA A 262 -18.43 7.49 -2.99
CA ALA A 262 -19.27 7.64 -4.17
C ALA A 262 -20.30 8.78 -4.02
N ILE A 263 -20.92 8.91 -2.85
CA ILE A 263 -21.90 9.97 -2.58
C ILE A 263 -21.22 11.34 -2.49
N MET A 264 -20.10 11.44 -1.76
CA MET A 264 -19.40 12.72 -1.63
C MET A 264 -18.81 13.18 -2.95
N ALA A 265 -18.22 12.28 -3.73
CA ALA A 265 -17.67 12.58 -5.05
C ALA A 265 -18.74 13.17 -5.98
N ALA A 266 -19.91 12.53 -6.08
CA ALA A 266 -21.02 13.04 -6.89
C ALA A 266 -21.54 14.40 -6.41
N ARG A 267 -21.52 14.66 -5.10
CA ARG A 267 -21.88 15.97 -4.54
C ARG A 267 -20.81 17.04 -4.82
N ILE A 268 -19.53 16.66 -4.84
CA ILE A 268 -18.43 17.57 -5.17
C ILE A 268 -18.49 17.95 -6.65
N ASP A 269 -18.72 17.00 -7.55
CA ASP A 269 -18.73 17.26 -9.00
C ASP A 269 -19.99 18.01 -9.48
N SER A 270 -21.09 17.98 -8.70
CA SER A 270 -22.37 18.58 -9.08
C SER A 270 -22.61 20.01 -8.59
N GLY A 271 -21.67 20.66 -7.91
CA GLY A 271 -21.87 22.03 -7.41
C GLY A 271 -20.60 22.85 -7.36
#